data_AF-A0A358M652-F1
#
_entry.id   AF-A0A358M652-F1
#
_cell.length_a   1.000
_cell.length_b   1.000
_cell.length_c   1.000
_cell.angle_alpha   90.00
_cell.angle_beta   90.00
_cell.angle_gamma   90.00
#
_symmetry.space_group_name_H-M   'P 1'
#
loop_
_entity.id
_entity.type
_entity.pdbx_description
1 polymer ?
#
loop_
_entity_poly.entity_id
_entity_poly.type
_entity_poly.pdbx_seq_one_letter_code
_entity_poly.pdbx_strand_id
1 'polypeptide(L)' 'ETAQGIFVNFKNVQRTSRKKVPFGIAQIGKSFRNEITPGNFTFRTREFEQMEL' A
#
# COMPACT_ATOMS: atom_id res chain seq x y z
N GLU A 1 5.68 -1.11 -2.49
CA GLU A 1 4.72 -0.06 -2.13
C GLU A 1 3.39 -0.39 -2.76
N THR A 2 2.32 -0.20 -2.02
CA THR A 2 0.93 -0.52 -2.37
C THR A 2 0.08 0.74 -2.60
N ALA A 3 0.55 1.91 -2.17
CA ALA A 3 -0.15 3.19 -2.26
C ALA A 3 -0.38 3.70 -3.69
N GLN A 4 0.48 3.34 -4.66
CA GLN A 4 0.29 3.77 -6.05
C GLN A 4 -1.02 3.26 -6.65
N GLY A 5 -1.44 2.04 -6.30
CA GLY A 5 -2.71 1.47 -6.75
C GLY A 5 -3.93 2.23 -6.24
N ILE A 6 -3.82 2.86 -5.06
CA ILE A 6 -4.86 3.64 -4.43
C ILE A 6 -5.12 4.94 -5.21
N PHE A 7 -4.06 5.64 -5.63
CA PHE A 7 -4.18 6.87 -6.39
C PHE A 7 -4.78 6.65 -7.78
N VAL A 8 -4.41 5.57 -8.47
CA VAL A 8 -4.96 5.23 -9.80
C VAL A 8 -6.45 4.91 -9.70
N ASN A 9 -6.88 4.21 -8.64
CA ASN A 9 -8.27 3.77 -8.47
C ASN A 9 -9.17 4.73 -7.69
N PHE A 10 -8.67 5.89 -7.27
CA PHE A 10 -9.42 6.83 -6.41
C PHE A 10 -10.82 7.15 -6.93
N LYS A 11 -10.96 7.52 -8.23
CA LYS A 11 -12.26 7.84 -8.83
C LYS A 11 -13.22 6.65 -8.88
N ASN A 12 -12.69 5.45 -9.11
CA ASN A 12 -13.49 4.23 -9.15
C ASN A 12 -14.01 3.90 -7.76
N VAL A 13 -13.15 3.94 -6.74
CA VAL A 13 -13.52 3.67 -5.34
C VAL A 13 -14.50 4.73 -4.83
N GLN A 14 -14.26 6.02 -5.11
CA GLN A 14 -15.19 7.09 -4.75
C GLN A 14 -16.60 6.85 -5.31
N ARG A 15 -16.68 6.46 -6.60
CA ARG A 15 -17.94 6.18 -7.29
C ARG A 15 -18.64 4.94 -6.76
N THR A 16 -17.92 3.84 -6.55
CA THR A 16 -18.51 2.57 -6.08
C THR A 16 -18.93 2.63 -4.62
N SER A 17 -18.13 3.25 -3.76
CA SER A 17 -18.44 3.42 -2.34
C SER A 17 -19.45 4.54 -2.06
N ARG A 18 -19.78 5.35 -3.09
CA ARG A 18 -20.69 6.51 -2.99
C ARG A 18 -20.36 7.44 -1.82
N LYS A 19 -19.08 7.58 -1.49
CA LYS A 19 -18.60 8.43 -0.39
C LYS A 19 -18.26 9.82 -0.91
N LYS A 20 -18.63 10.85 -0.13
CA LYS A 20 -18.07 12.20 -0.28
C LYS A 20 -16.75 12.27 0.48
N VAL A 21 -15.84 13.12 0.00
CA VAL A 21 -14.58 13.44 0.69
C VAL A 21 -14.90 14.11 2.04
N PRO A 22 -14.16 13.83 3.13
CA PRO A 22 -13.02 12.91 3.21
C PRO A 22 -13.42 11.43 3.38
N PHE A 23 -12.73 10.54 2.68
CA PHE A 23 -12.78 9.08 2.86
C PHE A 23 -11.38 8.50 2.66
N GLY A 24 -11.08 7.36 3.31
CA GLY A 24 -9.79 6.65 3.19
C GLY A 24 -9.91 5.36 2.38
N ILE A 25 -8.79 4.90 1.82
CA ILE A 25 -8.70 3.64 1.07
C ILE A 25 -7.48 2.91 1.61
N ALA A 26 -7.69 1.79 2.32
CA ALA A 26 -6.59 0.97 2.78
C ALA A 26 -6.25 -0.14 1.78
N GLN A 27 -4.98 -0.41 1.57
CA GLN A 27 -4.48 -1.56 0.82
C GLN A 27 -3.50 -2.36 1.68
N ILE A 28 -3.74 -3.66 1.76
CA ILE A 28 -2.83 -4.63 2.38
C ILE A 28 -2.20 -5.44 1.25
N GLY A 29 -0.88 -5.53 1.21
CA GLY A 29 -0.22 -6.33 0.18
C GLY A 29 1.28 -6.45 0.36
N LYS A 30 1.84 -7.42 -0.36
CA LYS A 30 3.29 -7.64 -0.43
C LYS A 30 3.97 -6.48 -1.13
N SER A 31 5.01 -5.95 -0.51
CA SER A 31 5.88 -4.93 -1.08
C SER A 31 7.29 -5.43 -1.14
N PHE A 32 7.94 -5.10 -2.25
CA PHE A 32 9.31 -5.50 -2.54
C PHE A 32 10.22 -4.28 -2.44
N ARG A 33 11.33 -4.42 -1.72
CA ARG A 33 12.39 -3.40 -1.62
C ARG A 33 13.74 -4.09 -1.86
N ASN A 34 14.52 -3.58 -2.79
CA ASN A 34 15.82 -4.15 -3.11
C ASN A 34 16.89 -3.62 -2.14
N GLU A 35 16.92 -4.16 -0.92
CA GLU A 35 17.90 -3.80 0.10
C GLU A 35 19.29 -4.40 -0.23
N ILE A 36 20.32 -3.54 -0.25
CA ILE A 36 21.71 -3.88 -0.61
C ILE A 36 22.39 -4.71 0.49
N THR A 37 22.08 -4.45 1.76
CA THR A 37 22.59 -5.22 2.91
C THR A 37 21.42 -5.73 3.76
N PRO A 38 20.97 -6.98 3.56
CA PRO A 38 19.95 -7.58 4.41
C PRO A 38 20.56 -7.94 5.77
N GLY A 39 20.47 -7.03 6.73
CA GLY A 39 20.86 -7.23 8.14
C GLY A 39 19.71 -6.82 9.05
N ASN A 40 19.37 -7.69 10.02
CA ASN A 40 18.17 -7.67 10.87
C ASN A 40 16.90 -8.21 10.18
N PHE A 41 16.72 -9.53 10.26
CA PHE A 41 15.65 -10.34 9.66
C PHE A 41 14.23 -9.77 9.84
N THR A 42 13.96 -9.09 10.97
CA THR A 42 12.64 -8.50 11.26
C THR A 42 12.48 -7.06 10.76
N PHE A 43 13.58 -6.34 10.49
CA PHE A 43 13.54 -4.89 10.18
C PHE A 43 13.96 -4.57 8.74
N ARG A 44 14.59 -5.50 8.02
CA ARG A 44 15.06 -5.29 6.64
C ARG A 44 14.90 -6.57 5.81
N THR A 45 13.72 -6.77 5.26
CA THR A 45 13.43 -7.87 4.32
C THR A 45 13.19 -7.34 2.91
N ARG A 46 13.47 -8.18 1.91
CA ARG A 46 13.23 -7.86 0.49
C ARG A 46 11.76 -8.00 0.09
N GLU A 47 11.01 -8.78 0.86
CA GLU A 47 9.57 -9.01 0.72
C GLU A 47 8.95 -8.87 2.12
N PHE A 48 7.90 -8.06 2.23
CA PHE A 48 7.13 -7.93 3.46
C PHE A 48 5.69 -7.48 3.14
N GLU A 49 4.75 -7.87 3.99
CA GLU A 49 3.40 -7.35 3.91
C GLU A 49 3.36 -5.94 4.51
N GLN A 50 2.84 -4.99 3.74
CA GLN A 50 2.58 -3.63 4.18
C GLN A 50 1.08 -3.38 4.22
N MET A 51 0.65 -2.64 5.24
CA MET A 51 -0.68 -2.03 5.30
C MET A 51 -0.50 -0.54 5.08
N GLU A 52 -1.04 -0.01 3.99
CA GLU A 52 -1.04 1.42 3.68
C GLU A 52 -2.50 1.93 3.68
N LEU A 53 -2.77 3.07 4.33
CA LEU A 53 -4.08 3.73 4.44
C LEU A 53 -4.11 5.02 3.62
#